data_AF-Q74MV6-F1
#
_entry.id   AF-Q74MV6-F1
#
_cell.length_a   1.000
_cell.length_b   1.000
_cell.length_c   1.000
_cell.angle_alpha   90.00
_cell.angle_beta   90.00
_cell.angle_gamma   90.00
#
_symmetry.space_group_name_H-M   'P 1'
#
loop_
_entity.id
_entity.type
_entity.pdbx_description
1 polymer ?
#
loop_
_entity_poly.entity_id
_entity_poly.type
_entity_poly.pdbx_seq_one_letter_code
_entity_poly.pdbx_strand_id
1 'polypeptide(L)'
;MQVSLTPVSKKDIHLLETVLLVKTIFRPDVIEMIKDPAERVTWLDSLAVAAGAFARRQAGMSIPEIAEELGRSEATIRKHLNQETKAGKLVAETLEELRKAGGKVEFEVIDALEYKAKVSKVKEELSKALEEVKDALNKIEDALNSL
;
A
#
# COMPACT_ATOMS: atom_id res chain seq x y z
N MET A 1 -7.17 14.77 -4.17
CA MET A 1 -7.78 14.41 -5.49
C MET A 1 -9.15 13.79 -5.24
N GLN A 2 -10.10 13.90 -6.17
CA GLN A 2 -11.41 13.23 -6.08
C GLN A 2 -11.51 12.15 -7.16
N VAL A 3 -12.04 10.98 -6.83
CA VAL A 3 -12.33 9.91 -7.80
C VAL A 3 -13.80 9.48 -7.70
N SER A 4 -14.39 9.11 -8.84
CA SER A 4 -15.75 8.57 -8.87
C SER A 4 -15.77 7.10 -8.41
N LEU A 5 -16.66 6.77 -7.49
CA LEU A 5 -16.90 5.38 -7.04
C LEU A 5 -17.85 4.61 -7.98
N THR A 6 -18.47 5.32 -8.92
CA THR A 6 -19.33 4.79 -9.98
C THR A 6 -18.86 5.40 -11.30
N PRO A 7 -17.68 4.99 -11.80
CA PRO A 7 -17.09 5.57 -12.99
C PRO A 7 -17.94 5.25 -14.23
N VAL A 8 -18.12 6.24 -15.11
CA VAL A 8 -18.96 6.09 -16.31
C VAL A 8 -18.12 6.12 -17.59
N SER A 9 -17.03 6.89 -17.61
CA SER A 9 -16.13 6.96 -18.76
C SER A 9 -14.94 5.99 -18.60
N LYS A 10 -14.34 5.59 -19.72
CA LYS A 10 -13.08 4.80 -19.72
C LYS A 10 -11.98 5.45 -18.89
N LYS A 11 -11.90 6.79 -18.92
CA LYS A 11 -10.95 7.55 -18.13
C LYS A 11 -11.21 7.42 -16.63
N ASP A 12 -12.48 7.49 -16.21
CA ASP A 12 -12.85 7.36 -14.80
C ASP A 12 -12.62 5.93 -14.29
N ILE A 13 -12.90 4.92 -15.13
CA ILE A 13 -12.64 3.52 -14.80
C ILE A 13 -11.14 3.33 -14.56
N HIS A 14 -10.31 3.82 -15.47
CA HIS A 14 -8.86 3.71 -15.33
C HIS A 14 -8.30 4.51 -14.15
N LEU A 15 -8.89 5.68 -13.86
CA LEU A 15 -8.52 6.45 -12.68
C LEU A 15 -8.86 5.70 -11.39
N LEU A 16 -10.06 5.11 -11.29
CA LEU A 16 -10.45 4.31 -10.13
C LEU A 16 -9.54 3.07 -10.00
N GLU A 17 -9.27 2.37 -11.10
CA GLU A 17 -8.32 1.24 -11.14
C GLU A 17 -6.94 1.65 -10.61
N THR A 18 -6.40 2.77 -11.10
CA THR A 18 -5.09 3.29 -10.68
C THR A 18 -5.09 3.64 -9.19
N VAL A 19 -6.13 4.32 -8.71
CA VAL A 19 -6.25 4.68 -7.29
C VAL A 19 -6.32 3.42 -6.43
N LEU A 20 -7.14 2.44 -6.80
CA LEU A 20 -7.27 1.18 -6.06
C LEU A 20 -5.93 0.42 -6.02
N LEU A 21 -5.25 0.32 -7.15
CA LEU A 21 -3.96 -0.36 -7.23
C LEU A 21 -2.90 0.35 -6.37
N VAL A 22 -2.71 1.65 -6.58
CA VAL A 22 -1.69 2.44 -5.87
C VAL A 22 -1.96 2.43 -4.37
N LYS A 23 -3.19 2.74 -3.93
CA LYS A 23 -3.51 2.72 -2.49
C LYS A 23 -3.28 1.34 -1.89
N THR A 24 -3.61 0.26 -2.59
CA THR A 24 -3.40 -1.09 -2.08
C THR A 24 -1.92 -1.44 -1.99
N ILE A 25 -1.10 -1.10 -2.99
CA ILE A 25 0.36 -1.33 -2.97
C ILE A 25 1.03 -0.61 -1.80
N PHE A 26 0.59 0.62 -1.48
CA PHE A 26 1.18 1.41 -0.41
C PHE A 26 0.69 1.05 1.00
N ARG A 27 -0.20 0.06 1.15
CA ARG A 27 -0.55 -0.44 2.48
C ARG A 27 0.67 -1.13 3.13
N PRO A 28 0.94 -0.92 4.42
CA PRO A 28 2.11 -1.50 5.09
C PRO A 28 2.20 -3.03 4.97
N ASP A 29 1.07 -3.72 5.13
CA ASP A 29 0.99 -5.19 5.01
C ASP A 29 1.32 -5.68 3.59
N VAL A 30 0.91 -4.93 2.57
CA VAL A 30 1.21 -5.25 1.17
C VAL A 30 2.66 -4.93 0.81
N ILE A 31 3.21 -3.82 1.31
CA ILE A 31 4.63 -3.47 1.12
C ILE A 31 5.51 -4.61 1.65
N GLU A 32 5.24 -5.15 2.83
CA GLU A 32 5.98 -6.29 3.38
C GLU A 32 5.88 -7.53 2.48
N MET A 33 4.69 -7.83 1.93
CA MET A 33 4.51 -8.98 1.03
C MET A 33 5.30 -8.86 -0.27
N ILE A 34 5.42 -7.66 -0.84
CA ILE A 34 6.12 -7.45 -2.11
C ILE A 34 7.62 -7.17 -1.94
N LYS A 35 8.15 -7.21 -0.71
CA LYS A 35 9.59 -7.04 -0.45
C LYS A 35 10.40 -8.13 -1.12
N ASP A 36 9.96 -9.38 -1.04
CA ASP A 36 10.63 -10.51 -1.71
C ASP A 36 10.57 -10.33 -3.23
N PRO A 37 11.72 -10.13 -3.92
CA PRO A 37 11.74 -9.96 -5.37
C PRO A 37 11.19 -11.18 -6.13
N ALA A 38 11.30 -12.38 -5.58
CA ALA A 38 10.87 -13.61 -6.25
C ALA A 38 9.34 -13.67 -6.42
N GLU A 39 8.58 -13.20 -5.42
CA GLU A 39 7.11 -13.21 -5.46
C GLU A 39 6.50 -11.88 -5.92
N ARG A 40 7.27 -10.79 -5.89
CA ARG A 40 6.81 -9.42 -6.18
C ARG A 40 6.01 -9.32 -7.48
N VAL A 41 6.52 -9.91 -8.56
CA VAL A 41 5.88 -9.81 -9.89
C VAL A 41 4.51 -10.46 -9.88
N THR A 42 4.40 -11.66 -9.30
CA THR A 42 3.14 -12.40 -9.17
C THR A 42 2.13 -11.65 -8.31
N TRP A 43 2.57 -11.07 -7.19
CA TRP A 43 1.72 -10.25 -6.33
C TRP A 43 1.21 -9.00 -7.04
N LEU A 44 2.08 -8.28 -7.74
CA LEU A 44 1.71 -7.07 -8.47
C LEU A 44 0.75 -7.36 -9.62
N ASP A 45 0.98 -8.43 -10.39
CA ASP A 45 0.05 -8.85 -11.45
C ASP A 45 -1.34 -9.18 -10.88
N SER A 46 -1.39 -9.95 -9.79
CA SER A 46 -2.66 -10.31 -9.15
C SER A 46 -3.41 -9.10 -8.59
N LEU A 47 -2.70 -8.14 -7.99
CA LEU A 47 -3.27 -6.89 -7.50
C LEU A 47 -3.79 -6.00 -8.64
N ALA A 48 -3.04 -5.90 -9.75
CA ALA A 48 -3.45 -5.12 -10.91
C ALA A 48 -4.74 -5.68 -11.54
N VAL A 49 -4.81 -7.00 -11.74
CA VAL A 49 -6.02 -7.66 -12.25
C VAL A 49 -7.21 -7.45 -11.30
N ALA A 50 -7.01 -7.60 -9.99
CA ALA A 50 -8.06 -7.37 -9.01
C ALA A 50 -8.56 -5.91 -9.02
N ALA A 51 -7.65 -4.93 -9.01
CA ALA A 51 -7.98 -3.50 -9.09
C ALA A 51 -8.78 -3.16 -10.36
N GLY A 52 -8.32 -3.68 -11.52
CA GLY A 52 -9.01 -3.52 -12.79
C GLY A 52 -10.41 -4.14 -12.78
N ALA A 53 -10.57 -5.32 -12.17
CA ALA A 53 -11.85 -6.00 -12.06
C ALA A 53 -12.85 -5.22 -11.19
N PHE A 54 -12.42 -4.75 -10.01
CA PHE A 54 -13.27 -3.96 -9.13
C PHE A 54 -13.67 -2.62 -9.76
N ALA A 55 -12.75 -1.91 -10.43
CA ALA A 55 -13.06 -0.63 -11.07
C ALA A 55 -14.14 -0.78 -12.16
N ARG A 56 -14.04 -1.81 -12.98
CA ARG A 56 -15.03 -2.13 -14.02
C ARG A 56 -16.35 -2.62 -13.45
N ARG A 57 -16.30 -3.41 -12.36
CA ARG A 57 -17.51 -3.82 -11.64
C ARG A 57 -18.27 -2.61 -11.09
N GLN A 58 -17.57 -1.60 -10.59
CA GLN A 58 -18.15 -0.33 -10.16
C GLN A 58 -18.75 0.50 -11.31
N ALA A 59 -18.30 0.28 -12.54
CA ALA A 59 -18.89 0.84 -13.76
C ALA A 59 -20.13 0.10 -14.26
N GLY A 60 -20.56 -0.97 -13.57
CA GLY A 60 -21.71 -1.78 -13.95
C GLY A 60 -21.42 -2.88 -14.95
N MET A 61 -20.15 -3.13 -15.30
CA MET A 61 -19.80 -4.18 -16.25
C MET A 61 -20.06 -5.59 -15.69
N SER A 62 -20.42 -6.50 -16.60
CA SER A 62 -20.59 -7.92 -16.34
C SER A 62 -19.25 -8.66 -16.27
N ILE A 63 -19.24 -9.85 -15.66
CA ILE A 63 -18.02 -10.67 -15.55
C ILE A 63 -17.40 -11.01 -16.93
N PRO A 64 -18.17 -11.40 -17.95
CA PRO A 64 -17.63 -11.65 -19.29
C PRO A 64 -16.94 -10.43 -19.90
N GLU A 65 -17.56 -9.24 -19.83
CA GLU A 65 -16.97 -8.00 -20.36
C GLU A 65 -15.66 -7.64 -19.65
N ILE A 66 -15.63 -7.80 -18.31
CA ILE A 66 -14.41 -7.56 -17.52
C ILE A 66 -13.30 -8.55 -17.91
N ALA A 67 -13.65 -9.82 -18.08
CA ALA A 67 -12.71 -10.88 -18.46
C ALA A 67 -12.09 -10.62 -19.84
N GLU A 68 -12.92 -10.23 -20.81
CA GLU A 68 -12.50 -9.84 -22.15
C GLU A 68 -11.56 -8.63 -22.11
N GLU A 69 -11.96 -7.54 -21.44
CA GLU A 69 -11.13 -6.32 -21.38
C GLU A 69 -9.79 -6.52 -20.66
N LEU A 70 -9.76 -7.34 -19.62
CA LEU A 70 -8.54 -7.60 -18.85
C LEU A 70 -7.69 -8.74 -19.43
N GLY A 71 -8.15 -9.44 -20.46
CA GLY A 71 -7.46 -10.59 -21.03
C GLY A 71 -7.30 -11.74 -20.04
N ARG A 72 -8.30 -11.97 -19.19
CA ARG A 72 -8.31 -13.02 -18.16
C ARG A 72 -9.54 -13.91 -18.32
N SER A 73 -9.55 -15.08 -17.67
CA SER A 73 -10.74 -15.93 -17.66
C SER A 73 -11.82 -15.37 -16.71
N GLU A 74 -13.09 -15.61 -17.03
CA GLU A 74 -14.20 -15.27 -16.14
C GLU A 74 -14.06 -15.88 -14.75
N ALA A 75 -13.50 -17.10 -14.66
CA ALA A 75 -13.23 -17.77 -13.40
C ALA A 75 -12.25 -16.97 -12.54
N THR A 76 -11.17 -16.46 -13.13
CA THR A 76 -10.20 -15.61 -12.43
C THR A 76 -10.84 -14.31 -11.94
N ILE A 77 -11.61 -13.63 -12.81
CA ILE A 77 -12.32 -12.39 -12.44
C ILE A 77 -13.29 -12.64 -11.29
N ARG A 78 -14.07 -13.72 -11.35
CA ARG A 78 -15.02 -14.10 -10.31
C ARG A 78 -14.33 -14.33 -8.97
N LYS A 79 -13.21 -15.06 -8.95
CA LYS A 79 -12.43 -15.30 -7.73
C LYS A 79 -11.91 -14.00 -7.09
N HIS A 80 -11.50 -13.02 -7.89
CA HIS A 80 -11.10 -11.71 -7.38
C HIS A 80 -12.29 -10.93 -6.80
N LEU A 81 -13.37 -10.79 -7.56
CA LEU A 81 -14.56 -10.03 -7.15
C LEU A 81 -15.28 -10.63 -5.93
N ASN A 82 -15.29 -11.96 -5.81
CA ASN A 82 -15.82 -12.69 -4.65
C ASN A 82 -14.88 -12.67 -3.45
N GLN A 83 -13.71 -12.02 -3.55
CA GLN A 83 -12.71 -11.97 -2.49
C GLN A 83 -12.19 -13.36 -2.06
N GLU A 84 -12.19 -14.33 -2.99
CA GLU A 84 -11.63 -15.67 -2.74
C GLU A 84 -10.09 -15.65 -2.81
N THR A 85 -9.54 -14.69 -3.55
CA THR A 85 -8.09 -14.44 -3.63
C THR A 85 -7.64 -13.41 -2.59
N LYS A 86 -6.38 -13.49 -2.15
CA LYS A 86 -5.80 -12.47 -1.24
C LYS A 86 -5.76 -11.08 -1.89
N ALA A 87 -5.38 -10.98 -3.17
CA ALA A 87 -5.42 -9.71 -3.90
C ALA A 87 -6.84 -9.11 -3.98
N GLY A 88 -7.86 -9.95 -4.22
CA GLY A 88 -9.25 -9.53 -4.25
C GLY A 88 -9.72 -8.97 -2.91
N LYS A 89 -9.36 -9.62 -1.78
CA LYS A 89 -9.64 -9.12 -0.42
C LYS A 89 -9.02 -7.75 -0.18
N LEU A 90 -7.71 -7.62 -0.44
CA LEU A 90 -6.96 -6.38 -0.22
C LEU A 90 -7.54 -5.20 -1.00
N VAL A 91 -7.86 -5.41 -2.28
CA VAL A 91 -8.46 -4.37 -3.13
C VAL A 91 -9.88 -4.03 -2.68
N ALA A 92 -10.69 -5.02 -2.27
CA ALA A 92 -12.02 -4.79 -1.75
C ALA A 92 -12.01 -3.93 -0.47
N GLU A 93 -11.09 -4.21 0.45
CA GLU A 93 -10.85 -3.41 1.65
C GLU A 93 -10.46 -1.96 1.29
N THR A 94 -9.51 -1.78 0.37
CA THR A 94 -9.10 -0.45 -0.13
C THR A 94 -10.26 0.31 -0.77
N LEU A 95 -11.11 -0.37 -1.55
CA LEU A 95 -12.31 0.23 -2.15
C LEU A 95 -13.31 0.68 -1.07
N GLU A 96 -13.47 -0.11 -0.01
CA GLU A 96 -14.36 0.22 1.10
C GLU A 96 -13.85 1.41 1.91
N GLU A 97 -12.54 1.48 2.19
CA GLU A 97 -11.93 2.67 2.79
C GLU A 97 -12.11 3.92 1.91
N LEU A 98 -11.92 3.78 0.60
CA LEU A 98 -12.13 4.86 -0.35
C LEU A 98 -13.61 5.30 -0.38
N ARG A 99 -14.54 4.36 -0.24
CA ARG A 99 -15.98 4.65 -0.13
C ARG A 99 -16.30 5.43 1.15
N LYS A 100 -15.73 5.02 2.30
CA LYS A 100 -15.86 5.74 3.57
C LYS A 100 -15.30 7.16 3.50
N ALA A 101 -14.23 7.35 2.74
CA ALA A 101 -13.65 8.67 2.45
C ALA A 101 -14.43 9.48 1.40
N GLY A 102 -15.57 8.98 0.90
CA GLY A 102 -16.38 9.65 -0.11
C GLY A 102 -15.68 9.81 -1.46
N GLY A 103 -14.73 8.93 -1.80
CA GLY A 103 -13.91 9.05 -3.01
C GLY A 103 -12.82 10.12 -2.93
N LYS A 104 -12.62 10.74 -1.75
CA LYS A 104 -11.49 11.63 -1.53
C LYS A 104 -10.21 10.81 -1.44
N VAL A 105 -9.27 11.12 -2.31
CA VAL A 105 -7.95 10.49 -2.36
C VAL A 105 -6.91 11.48 -1.88
N GLU A 106 -6.27 11.13 -0.77
CA GLU A 106 -5.09 11.80 -0.26
C GLU A 106 -3.93 10.81 -0.44
N PHE A 107 -2.94 11.24 -1.22
CA PHE A 107 -1.65 10.58 -1.30
C PHE A 107 -0.68 11.49 -0.56
N GLU A 108 -0.13 11.00 0.55
CA GLU A 108 1.08 11.60 1.07
C GLU A 108 2.20 11.21 0.11
N VAL A 109 2.72 12.18 -0.64
CA VAL A 109 3.94 11.97 -1.41
C VAL A 109 5.05 11.81 -0.38
N ILE A 110 5.41 10.56 -0.11
CA ILE A 110 6.57 10.25 0.72
C ILE A 110 7.79 10.66 -0.11
N ASP A 111 8.36 11.82 0.19
CA ASP A 111 9.68 12.17 -0.30
C ASP A 111 10.68 11.22 0.39
N ALA A 112 10.98 10.12 -0.31
CA ALA A 112 11.89 9.10 0.19
C ALA A 112 13.28 9.66 0.53
N LEU A 113 13.71 10.76 -0.12
CA LEU A 113 14.97 11.42 0.19
C LEU A 113 14.85 12.24 1.47
N GLU A 114 13.76 12.98 1.65
CA GLU A 114 13.48 13.72 2.88
C GLU A 114 13.39 12.77 4.09
N TYR A 115 12.64 11.67 3.94
CA TYR A 115 12.53 10.66 4.99
C TYR A 115 13.85 9.97 5.27
N LYS A 116 14.64 9.65 4.25
CA LYS A 116 15.99 9.08 4.44
C LYS A 116 16.89 10.06 5.19
N ALA A 117 16.83 11.36 4.88
CA ALA A 117 17.58 12.38 5.60
C ALA A 117 17.13 12.50 7.07
N LYS A 118 15.82 12.54 7.33
CA LYS A 118 15.25 12.56 8.69
C LYS A 118 15.67 11.32 9.50
N VAL A 119 15.58 10.13 8.92
CA VAL A 119 15.98 8.87 9.57
C VAL A 119 17.47 8.86 9.89
N SER A 120 18.32 9.31 8.98
CA SER A 120 19.77 9.42 9.23
C SER A 120 20.08 10.38 10.38
N LYS A 121 19.41 11.55 10.41
CA LYS A 121 19.57 12.53 11.48
C LYS A 121 19.15 11.97 12.85
N VAL A 122 17.98 11.34 12.91
CA VAL A 122 17.47 10.70 14.14
C VAL A 122 18.42 9.60 14.63
N LYS A 123 19.01 8.81 13.72
CA LYS A 123 20.02 7.80 14.09
C LYS A 123 21.28 8.42 14.68
N GLU A 124 21.75 9.53 14.13
CA GLU A 124 22.93 10.24 14.64
C GLU A 124 22.66 10.84 16.03
N GLU A 125 21.52 11.51 16.21
CA GLU A 125 21.08 12.06 17.50
C GLU A 125 20.93 10.97 18.56
N LEU A 126 20.32 9.84 18.20
CA LEU A 126 20.19 8.68 19.08
C LEU A 126 21.54 8.09 19.47
N SER A 127 22.49 8.02 18.53
CA SER A 127 23.85 7.53 18.80
C SER A 127 24.58 8.42 19.80
N LYS A 128 24.51 9.75 19.64
CA LYS A 128 25.13 10.71 20.55
C LYS A 128 24.52 10.63 21.96
N ALA A 129 23.19 10.60 22.05
CA ALA A 129 22.51 10.44 23.33
C ALA A 129 22.90 9.12 24.03
N LEU A 130 23.08 8.04 23.26
CA LEU A 130 23.52 6.75 23.80
C LEU A 130 24.96 6.81 24.35
N GLU A 131 25.87 7.51 23.68
CA GLU A 131 27.24 7.74 24.17
C GLU A 131 27.24 8.58 25.45
N GLU A 132 26.50 9.69 25.49
CA GLU A 132 26.40 10.54 26.68
C GLU A 132 25.86 9.77 27.89
N VAL A 133 24.84 8.92 27.70
CA VAL A 133 24.30 8.07 28.75
C VAL A 133 25.32 7.03 29.22
N LYS A 134 26.07 6.41 28.30
CA LYS A 134 27.14 5.45 28.67
C LYS A 134 28.26 6.14 29.46
N ASP A 135 28.70 7.31 29.03
CA ASP A 135 29.74 8.08 29.71
C ASP A 135 29.29 8.52 31.10
N ALA A 136 28.04 8.94 31.26
CA ALA A 136 27.47 9.27 32.56
C ALA A 136 27.40 8.03 33.48
N LEU A 137 27.02 6.87 32.94
CA LEU A 137 26.97 5.62 33.68
C LEU A 137 28.36 5.20 34.18
N ASN A 138 29.37 5.24 33.30
CA ASN A 138 30.75 4.91 33.64
C ASN A 138 31.28 5.83 34.75
N LYS A 139 31.01 7.15 34.68
CA LYS A 139 31.40 8.10 35.73
C LYS A 139 30.75 7.79 37.08
N ILE A 140 29.49 7.37 37.09
CA ILE A 140 28.78 6.96 38.32
C ILE A 140 29.40 5.68 38.87
N GLU A 141 29.72 4.72 38.02
CA GLU A 141 30.35 3.46 38.40
C GLU A 141 31.75 3.68 38.99
N ASP A 142 32.57 4.53 38.37
CA ASP A 142 33.88 4.93 38.88
C ASP A 142 33.78 5.64 40.24
N ALA A 143 32.77 6.52 40.42
CA ALA A 143 32.52 7.21 41.68
C ALA A 143 32.07 6.24 42.80
N LEU A 144 31.29 5.22 42.47
CA LEU A 144 30.88 4.17 43.41
C LEU A 144 32.05 3.26 43.80
N ASN A 145 32.93 2.92 42.85
CA ASN A 145 34.09 2.07 43.10
C ASN A 145 35.24 2.78 43.86
N SER A 146 35.17 4.10 43.99
CA SER A 146 36.14 4.92 44.72
C SER A 146 35.69 5.34 46.13
N LEU A 147 34.50 4.91 46.56
CA LEU A 147 33.95 5.02 47.92
C LEU A 147 34.30 3.79 48.77
#